data_AF-A0A913YBJ2-F1
#
_entry.id   AF-A0A913YBJ2-F1
#
_cell.length_a   1.000
_cell.length_b   1.000
_cell.length_c   1.000
_cell.angle_alpha   90.00
_cell.angle_beta   90.00
_cell.angle_gamma   90.00
#
_symmetry.space_group_name_H-M   'P 1'
#
loop_
_entity.id
_entity.type
_entity.pdbx_description
1 polymer ?
#
loop_
_entity_poly.entity_id
_entity_poly.type
_entity_poly.pdbx_seq_one_letter_code
_entity_poly.pdbx_strand_id
1 'polypeptide(L)'
;MVGAIRHSQVILFFYMIILVLLFIIQMAVSIGALAVTHDQQEKLMEAGWQKLPSKLQSKIQLARDCCGFKNKTSAHPQCEKVVPCCKDDKDSECPKCPTCYVSLEKTVDHLLKLAGGIGLFFSFTLLFGVYLTCRYRNLKDPGVNPSHFL
;
A
#
# COMPACT_ATOMS: atom_id res chain seq x y z
N MET A 1 -14.86 -14.96 -16.19
CA MET A 1 -14.29 -15.96 -17.12
C MET A 1 -14.66 -15.57 -18.55
N VAL A 2 -13.96 -14.61 -19.16
CA VAL A 2 -14.14 -14.18 -20.57
C VAL A 2 -12.74 -13.92 -21.16
N GLY A 3 -11.85 -14.92 -21.05
CA GLY A 3 -10.46 -14.81 -21.53
C GLY A 3 -9.96 -16.07 -22.24
N ALA A 4 -10.82 -17.10 -22.37
CA ALA A 4 -10.49 -18.37 -23.01
C ALA A 4 -10.95 -18.45 -24.47
N ILE A 5 -11.58 -17.39 -24.99
CA ILE A 5 -12.19 -17.40 -26.32
C ILE A 5 -11.34 -16.55 -27.25
N ARG A 6 -10.36 -17.23 -27.87
CA ARG A 6 -9.59 -16.83 -29.06
C ARG A 6 -9.10 -15.37 -29.14
N HIS A 7 -7.80 -15.16 -28.90
CA HIS A 7 -6.94 -14.42 -29.83
C HIS A 7 -5.43 -14.52 -29.46
N SER A 8 -4.62 -14.96 -30.43
CA SER A 8 -3.15 -15.06 -30.50
C SER A 8 -2.36 -15.65 -29.31
N GLN A 9 -1.69 -16.80 -29.53
CA GLN A 9 -0.70 -17.40 -28.62
C GLN A 9 0.35 -16.40 -28.09
N VAL A 10 0.63 -15.36 -28.88
CA VAL A 10 1.53 -14.24 -28.54
C VAL A 10 0.97 -13.36 -27.42
N ILE A 11 -0.33 -13.07 -27.40
CA ILE A 11 -0.97 -12.23 -26.37
C ILE A 11 -0.91 -12.94 -25.01
N LEU A 12 -1.18 -14.24 -24.98
CA LEU A 12 -1.10 -15.02 -23.74
C LEU A 12 0.34 -15.06 -23.17
N PHE A 13 1.35 -15.08 -24.04
CA PHE A 13 2.76 -15.03 -23.64
C PHE A 13 3.11 -13.67 -23.00
N PHE A 14 2.69 -12.55 -23.62
CA PHE A 14 2.87 -11.23 -23.02
C PHE A 14 2.13 -11.08 -21.70
N TYR A 15 0.90 -11.61 -21.58
CA TYR A 15 0.17 -11.63 -20.32
C TYR A 15 0.92 -12.37 -19.22
N MET A 16 1.52 -13.54 -19.52
CA MET A 16 2.33 -14.28 -18.54
C MET A 16 3.55 -13.48 -18.08
N ILE A 17 4.26 -12.81 -18.99
CA ILE A 17 5.40 -11.95 -18.65
C ILE A 17 4.95 -10.79 -17.76
N ILE A 18 3.88 -10.10 -18.13
CA ILE A 18 3.34 -8.96 -17.36
C ILE A 18 2.93 -9.43 -15.97
N LEU A 19 2.25 -10.59 -15.85
CA LEU A 19 1.86 -11.14 -14.55
C LEU A 19 3.06 -11.49 -13.66
N VAL A 20 4.15 -12.00 -14.22
CA VAL A 20 5.39 -12.26 -13.48
C VAL A 20 6.05 -10.95 -13.05
N LEU A 21 6.10 -9.93 -13.90
CA LEU A 21 6.63 -8.60 -13.54
C LEU A 21 5.81 -7.96 -12.41
N LEU A 22 4.47 -8.01 -12.50
CA LEU A 22 3.58 -7.54 -11.45
C LEU A 22 3.79 -8.30 -10.15
N PHE A 23 3.99 -9.62 -10.22
CA PHE A 23 4.34 -10.43 -9.05
C PHE A 23 5.64 -9.95 -8.38
N ILE A 24 6.71 -9.72 -9.14
CA ILE A 24 8.00 -9.27 -8.59
C ILE A 24 7.84 -7.91 -7.90
N ILE A 25 7.18 -6.95 -8.56
CA ILE A 25 6.97 -5.61 -8.00
C ILE A 25 6.11 -5.69 -6.74
N GLN A 26 5.00 -6.43 -6.79
CA GLN A 26 4.08 -6.54 -5.67
C GLN A 26 4.72 -7.26 -4.48
N MET A 27 5.50 -8.32 -4.73
CA MET A 27 6.26 -9.00 -3.69
C MET A 27 7.27 -8.05 -3.02
N ALA A 28 8.02 -7.28 -3.81
CA ALA A 28 8.99 -6.31 -3.29
C ALA A 28 8.31 -5.22 -2.43
N VAL A 29 7.21 -4.65 -2.92
CA VAL A 29 6.45 -3.62 -2.18
C VAL A 29 5.84 -4.21 -0.90
N SER A 30 5.33 -5.45 -0.95
CA SER A 30 4.70 -6.09 0.20
C SER A 30 5.70 -6.42 1.31
N ILE A 31 6.86 -6.99 0.93
CA ILE A 31 7.97 -7.22 1.86
C ILE A 31 8.47 -5.88 2.40
N GLY A 32 8.65 -4.88 1.53
CA GLY A 32 9.07 -3.54 1.91
C GLY A 32 8.13 -2.92 2.95
N ALA A 33 6.81 -3.00 2.73
CA ALA A 33 5.79 -2.49 3.65
C ALA A 33 5.84 -3.19 5.01
N LEU A 34 6.07 -4.50 5.05
CA LEU A 34 6.19 -5.25 6.31
C LEU A 34 7.51 -5.02 7.04
N ALA A 35 8.57 -4.68 6.32
CA ALA A 35 9.92 -4.49 6.85
C ALA A 35 10.23 -3.06 7.30
N VAL A 36 9.32 -2.10 7.07
CA VAL A 36 9.52 -0.70 7.51
C VAL A 36 9.71 -0.65 9.02
N THR A 37 10.81 -0.03 9.46
CA THR A 37 11.08 0.20 10.90
C THR A 37 10.46 1.51 11.40
N HIS A 38 10.33 1.66 12.72
CA HIS A 38 9.79 2.88 13.34
C HIS A 38 10.55 4.15 12.90
N ASP A 39 11.88 4.14 12.86
CA ASP A 39 12.68 5.29 12.40
C ASP A 39 12.42 5.66 10.93
N GLN A 40 12.28 4.67 10.06
CA GLN A 40 11.98 4.91 8.65
C GLN A 40 10.56 5.44 8.49
N GLN A 41 9.62 4.88 9.24
CA GLN A 41 8.23 5.31 9.27
C GLN A 41 8.12 6.77 9.75
N GLU A 42 8.84 7.13 10.81
CA GLU A 42 8.85 8.49 11.35
C GLU A 42 9.31 9.51 10.30
N LYS A 43 10.43 9.24 9.62
CA LYS A 43 10.96 10.13 8.56
C LYS A 43 10.01 10.24 7.38
N LEU A 44 9.38 9.14 6.97
CA LEU A 44 8.39 9.13 5.89
C LEU A 44 7.16 9.95 6.26
N MET A 45 6.69 9.85 7.51
CA MET A 45 5.56 10.63 8.00
C MET A 45 5.90 12.11 8.12
N GLU A 46 7.10 12.44 8.58
CA GLU A 46 7.55 13.84 8.69
C GLU A 46 7.65 14.49 7.31
N ALA A 47 8.30 13.81 6.36
CA ALA A 47 8.36 14.26 4.97
C ALA A 47 6.97 14.31 4.32
N GLY A 48 6.10 13.35 4.64
CA GLY A 48 4.71 13.33 4.22
C GLY A 48 3.96 14.56 4.73
N TRP A 49 4.04 14.83 6.04
CA TRP A 49 3.36 15.93 6.71
C TRP A 49 3.74 17.30 6.13
N GLN A 50 5.04 17.52 5.90
CA GLN A 50 5.56 18.76 5.32
C GLN A 50 5.09 18.99 3.87
N LYS A 51 4.80 17.91 3.13
CA LYS A 51 4.26 17.99 1.76
C LYS A 51 2.75 18.16 1.71
N LEU A 52 2.03 17.98 2.83
CA LEU A 52 0.57 18.14 2.84
C LEU A 52 0.19 19.62 2.80
N PRO A 53 -0.82 20.00 2.00
CA PRO A 53 -1.37 21.35 2.06
C PRO A 53 -2.09 21.57 3.41
N SER A 54 -2.07 22.81 3.90
CA SER A 54 -2.67 23.21 5.19
C SER A 54 -4.12 22.75 5.35
N LYS A 55 -4.94 22.80 4.28
CA LYS A 55 -6.33 22.33 4.29
C LYS A 55 -6.46 20.83 4.62
N LEU A 56 -5.52 20.01 4.15
CA LEU A 56 -5.52 18.57 4.42
C LEU A 56 -5.00 18.28 5.83
N GLN A 57 -3.99 19.03 6.29
CA GLN A 57 -3.53 18.98 7.68
C GLN A 57 -4.69 19.30 8.64
N SER A 58 -5.49 20.34 8.40
CA SER A 58 -6.67 20.66 9.21
C SER A 58 -7.71 19.53 9.23
N LYS A 59 -7.96 18.86 8.09
CA LYS A 59 -8.88 17.72 8.05
C LYS A 59 -8.38 16.54 8.86
N ILE A 60 -7.07 16.27 8.80
CA ILE A 60 -6.47 15.18 9.58
C ILE A 60 -6.57 15.50 11.07
N GLN A 61 -6.24 16.73 11.46
CA GLN A 61 -6.40 17.21 12.83
C GLN A 61 -7.83 17.02 13.33
N LEU A 62 -8.84 17.48 12.57
CA LEU A 62 -10.26 17.29 12.89
C LEU A 62 -10.66 15.81 13.00
N ALA A 63 -10.24 14.98 12.03
CA ALA A 63 -10.65 13.58 11.97
C ALA A 63 -9.99 12.70 13.04
N ARG A 64 -8.81 13.09 13.53
CA ARG A 64 -8.02 12.36 14.52
C ARG A 64 -7.95 13.02 15.89
N ASP A 65 -8.65 14.13 16.06
CA ASP A 65 -8.71 14.95 17.27
C ASP A 65 -7.31 15.19 17.87
N CYS A 66 -6.42 15.70 17.01
CA CYS A 66 -5.00 15.89 17.33
C CYS A 66 -4.51 17.26 16.83
N CYS A 67 -3.45 17.79 17.44
CA CYS A 67 -2.87 19.07 17.05
C CYS A 67 -1.36 18.96 16.80
N GLY A 68 -0.91 19.55 15.69
CA GLY A 68 0.49 19.49 15.25
C GLY A 68 1.00 18.09 14.91
N PHE A 69 2.16 18.01 14.25
CA PHE A 69 2.74 16.71 13.87
C PHE A 69 3.47 16.06 15.05
N LYS A 70 4.71 16.45 15.33
CA LYS A 70 5.48 16.06 16.53
C LYS A 70 5.50 17.15 17.60
N ASN A 71 5.46 18.41 17.18
CA ASN A 71 5.47 19.56 18.07
C ASN A 71 4.22 20.43 17.81
N LYS A 72 3.74 21.09 18.86
CA LYS A 72 2.50 21.91 18.87
C LYS A 72 2.73 23.35 18.41
N THR A 73 3.98 23.70 18.15
CA THR A 73 4.44 25.06 17.79
C THR A 73 4.90 25.17 16.34
N SER A 74 4.93 24.09 15.57
CA SER A 74 5.58 24.04 14.27
C SER A 74 4.59 23.94 13.11
N ALA A 75 4.62 24.92 12.20
CA ALA A 75 4.05 24.89 10.83
C ALA A 75 2.78 24.03 10.65
N HIS A 76 1.73 24.34 11.41
CA HIS A 76 0.41 23.77 11.20
C HIS A 76 -0.65 24.86 11.28
N PRO A 77 -1.79 24.69 10.60
CA PRO A 77 -2.94 25.58 10.78
C PRO A 77 -3.36 25.62 12.25
N GLN A 78 -3.95 26.75 12.66
CA GLN A 78 -4.41 26.98 14.04
C GLN A 78 -5.42 25.90 14.45
N CYS A 79 -5.12 25.19 15.54
CA CYS A 79 -5.95 24.09 16.06
C CYS A 79 -7.20 24.60 16.82
N GLU A 80 -7.14 25.83 17.34
CA GLU A 80 -8.13 26.47 18.24
C GLU A 80 -9.58 26.41 17.74
N LYS A 81 -9.80 26.42 16.41
CA LYS A 81 -11.16 26.42 15.81
C LYS A 81 -11.56 25.10 15.17
N VAL A 82 -10.65 24.15 15.08
CA VAL A 82 -10.80 22.99 14.19
C VAL A 82 -10.98 21.69 14.97
N VAL A 83 -10.39 21.54 16.15
CA VAL A 83 -10.39 20.25 16.87
C VAL A 83 -11.18 20.29 18.19
N PRO A 84 -12.05 19.30 18.44
CA PRO A 84 -12.79 19.15 19.71
C PRO A 84 -11.90 19.23 20.96
N CYS A 85 -10.71 18.62 20.93
CA CYS A 85 -9.74 18.61 22.04
C CYS A 85 -9.25 20.00 22.46
N CYS A 86 -9.45 21.03 21.62
CA CYS A 86 -9.03 22.42 21.86
C CYS A 86 -10.17 23.39 22.14
N LYS A 87 -11.43 22.92 22.20
CA LYS A 87 -12.60 23.81 22.35
C LYS A 87 -12.60 24.63 23.65
N ASP A 88 -12.01 24.11 24.71
CA ASP A 88 -12.02 24.74 26.04
C ASP A 88 -10.73 25.52 26.36
N ASP A 89 -9.72 25.42 25.51
CA ASP A 89 -8.42 26.07 25.70
C ASP A 89 -8.33 27.32 24.80
N LYS A 90 -8.23 28.50 25.41
CA LYS A 90 -8.03 29.79 24.72
C LYS A 90 -6.58 30.00 24.27
N ASP A 91 -5.73 29.02 24.48
CA ASP A 91 -4.31 29.09 24.19
C ASP A 91 -4.01 28.45 22.85
N SER A 92 -3.31 29.19 21.99
CA SER A 92 -2.90 28.76 20.64
C SER A 92 -2.09 27.46 20.62
N GLU A 93 -1.47 27.09 21.75
CA GLU A 93 -0.67 25.86 21.92
C GLU A 93 -1.46 24.62 22.33
N CYS A 94 -2.73 24.76 22.70
CA CYS A 94 -3.64 23.65 23.04
C CYS A 94 -2.97 22.48 23.80
N PRO A 95 -2.54 22.72 25.06
CA PRO A 95 -1.63 21.84 25.79
C PRO A 95 -2.23 20.47 26.13
N LYS A 96 -3.57 20.36 26.22
CA LYS A 96 -4.26 19.10 26.54
C LYS A 96 -4.41 18.13 25.36
N CYS A 97 -4.27 18.60 24.12
CA CYS A 97 -4.50 17.77 22.94
C CYS A 97 -3.27 16.90 22.59
N PRO A 98 -3.43 15.63 22.18
CA PRO A 98 -2.32 14.80 21.72
C PRO A 98 -1.77 15.26 20.37
N THR A 99 -0.52 14.88 20.08
CA THR A 99 0.12 15.15 18.79
C THR A 99 -0.38 14.18 17.73
N CYS A 100 -0.50 14.64 16.47
CA CYS A 100 -0.99 13.79 15.40
C CYS A 100 -0.04 12.63 15.09
N TYR A 101 1.27 12.78 15.34
CA TYR A 101 2.24 11.72 15.14
C TYR A 101 1.84 10.40 15.83
N VAL A 102 1.47 10.42 17.11
CA VAL A 102 1.14 9.21 17.88
C VAL A 102 -0.06 8.46 17.28
N SER A 103 -1.04 9.20 16.77
CA SER A 103 -2.26 8.62 16.18
C SER A 103 -2.01 8.11 14.75
N LEU A 104 -1.21 8.84 13.98
CA LEU A 104 -0.83 8.45 12.62
C LEU A 104 0.14 7.26 12.62
N GLU A 105 1.10 7.22 13.54
CA GLU A 105 2.12 6.17 13.62
C GLU A 105 1.46 4.79 13.72
N LYS A 106 0.57 4.62 14.70
CA LYS A 106 -0.16 3.36 14.90
C LYS A 106 -1.01 2.98 13.68
N THR A 107 -1.63 3.98 13.05
CA THR A 107 -2.49 3.73 11.89
C THR A 107 -1.68 3.26 10.69
N VAL A 108 -0.58 3.94 10.37
CA VAL A 108 0.24 3.60 9.20
C VAL A 108 0.95 2.29 9.42
N ASP A 109 1.49 2.00 10.61
CA ASP A 109 2.08 0.69 10.92
C ASP A 109 1.06 -0.44 10.66
N HIS A 110 -0.17 -0.29 11.17
CA HIS A 110 -1.23 -1.26 10.93
C HIS A 110 -1.60 -1.37 9.43
N LEU A 111 -1.71 -0.25 8.73
CA LEU A 111 -2.01 -0.25 7.29
C LEU A 111 -0.89 -0.87 6.46
N LEU A 112 0.37 -0.62 6.79
CA LEU A 112 1.53 -1.21 6.12
C LEU A 112 1.56 -2.72 6.32
N LYS A 113 1.30 -3.19 7.54
CA LYS A 113 1.19 -4.62 7.85
C LYS A 113 0.03 -5.29 7.11
N LEU A 114 -1.14 -4.66 7.11
CA LEU A 114 -2.31 -5.18 6.38
C LEU A 114 -2.08 -5.19 4.87
N ALA A 115 -1.64 -4.07 4.29
CA ALA A 115 -1.40 -3.95 2.86
C ALA A 115 -0.29 -4.89 2.40
N GLY A 116 0.79 -5.01 3.17
CA GLY A 116 1.86 -5.96 2.91
C GLY A 116 1.38 -7.42 3.02
N GLY A 117 0.55 -7.74 4.00
CA GLY A 117 -0.06 -9.07 4.13
C GLY A 117 -0.99 -9.43 2.95
N ILE A 118 -1.90 -8.54 2.57
CA ILE A 118 -2.79 -8.71 1.41
C ILE A 118 -1.96 -8.84 0.13
N GLY A 119 -0.94 -8.00 -0.01
CA GLY A 119 -0.04 -8.01 -1.16
C GLY A 119 0.73 -9.33 -1.28
N LEU A 120 1.27 -9.86 -0.18
CA LEU A 120 1.90 -11.18 -0.11
C LEU A 120 0.92 -12.30 -0.47
N PHE A 121 -0.30 -12.28 0.07
CA PHE A 121 -1.32 -13.29 -0.22
C PHE A 121 -1.64 -13.39 -1.73
N PHE A 122 -1.80 -12.24 -2.38
CA PHE A 122 -2.02 -12.21 -3.81
C PHE A 122 -0.78 -12.65 -4.60
N SER A 123 0.43 -12.27 -4.16
CA SER A 123 1.68 -12.77 -4.75
C SER A 123 1.79 -14.30 -4.68
N PHE A 124 1.41 -14.93 -3.56
CA PHE A 124 1.33 -16.40 -3.47
C PHE A 124 0.31 -17.00 -4.44
N THR A 125 -0.85 -16.36 -4.59
CA THR A 125 -1.89 -16.80 -5.53
C THR A 125 -1.40 -16.70 -6.98
N LEU A 126 -0.62 -15.66 -7.32
CA LEU A 126 -0.01 -15.51 -8.65
C LEU A 126 1.04 -16.59 -8.94
N LEU A 127 1.89 -16.95 -7.95
CA LEU A 127 2.84 -18.06 -8.11
C LEU A 127 2.10 -19.36 -8.41
N PHE A 128 1.00 -19.63 -7.71
CA PHE A 128 0.17 -20.80 -7.98
C PHE A 128 -0.45 -20.75 -9.38
N GLY A 129 -0.91 -19.57 -9.82
CA GLY A 129 -1.42 -19.36 -11.19
C GLY A 129 -0.37 -19.61 -12.28
N VAL A 130 0.86 -19.12 -12.09
CA VAL A 130 1.98 -19.38 -13.00
C VAL A 130 2.33 -20.86 -13.02
N TYR A 131 2.44 -21.49 -11.85
CA TYR A 131 2.70 -22.93 -11.72
C TYR A 131 1.64 -23.78 -12.43
N LEU A 132 0.35 -23.49 -12.19
CA LEU A 132 -0.76 -24.19 -12.87
C LEU A 132 -0.73 -23.98 -14.38
N THR A 133 -0.40 -22.79 -14.85
CA THR A 133 -0.30 -22.50 -16.29
C THR A 133 0.88 -23.26 -16.91
N CYS A 134 2.06 -23.25 -16.28
CA CYS A 134 3.20 -24.04 -16.72
C CYS A 134 2.85 -25.53 -16.77
N ARG A 135 2.20 -26.06 -15.73
CA ARG A 135 1.72 -27.45 -15.71
C ARG A 135 0.70 -27.72 -16.81
N TYR A 136 -0.26 -26.83 -17.03
CA TYR A 136 -1.27 -26.98 -18.09
C TYR A 136 -0.64 -26.97 -19.49
N ARG A 137 0.36 -26.13 -19.74
CA ARG A 137 1.13 -26.15 -20.99
C ARG A 137 1.91 -27.45 -21.15
N ASN A 138 2.63 -27.88 -20.11
CA ASN A 138 3.37 -29.15 -20.14
C ASN A 138 2.46 -30.37 -20.31
N LEU A 139 1.23 -30.34 -19.76
CA LEU A 139 0.20 -31.37 -19.97
C LEU A 139 -0.42 -31.32 -21.37
N LYS A 140 -0.33 -30.19 -22.07
CA LYS A 140 -0.74 -30.07 -23.48
C LYS A 140 0.37 -30.52 -24.45
N ASP A 141 1.60 -30.66 -23.97
CA ASP A 141 2.78 -31.16 -24.70
C ASP A 141 3.20 -32.64 -24.44
N PRO A 142 2.30 -33.65 -24.39
CA PRO A 142 2.72 -35.06 -24.37
C PRO A 142 2.66 -35.76 -25.74
N GLY A 143 2.49 -35.07 -26.88
CA GLY A 143 2.20 -35.78 -28.13
C GLY A 143 2.36 -35.06 -29.48
N VAL A 144 3.27 -34.10 -29.66
CA VAL A 144 3.68 -33.70 -31.03
C VAL A 144 4.91 -34.50 -31.43
N ASN A 145 4.72 -35.79 -31.68
CA ASN A 145 5.61 -36.57 -32.54
C ASN A 145 4.98 -36.51 -33.94
N PRO A 146 5.48 -35.70 -34.89
CA PRO A 146 4.86 -35.53 -36.20
C PRO A 146 5.18 -36.68 -37.17
N SER A 147 5.56 -37.86 -36.67
CA SER A 147 5.81 -39.06 -37.48
C SER A 147 4.54 -39.83 -37.84
N HIS A 148 3.46 -39.13 -38.20
CA HIS A 148 2.34 -39.72 -38.95
C HIS A 148 1.41 -38.67 -39.59
N PHE A 149 1.95 -37.93 -40.56
CA PHE A 149 1.15 -37.44 -41.68
C PHE A 149 1.72 -38.09 -42.94
N LEU A 150 1.22 -39.30 -43.22
CA LEU A 150 1.21 -39.87 -44.56
C LEU A 150 0.11 -39.18 -45.38
#